data_AF-A0A3B9CXT4-F1
#
_entry.id   AF-A0A3B9CXT4-F1
#
_cell.length_a   1.000
_cell.length_b   1.000
_cell.length_c   1.000
_cell.angle_alpha   90.00
_cell.angle_beta   90.00
_cell.angle_gamma   90.00
#
_symmetry.space_group_name_H-M   'P 1'
#
loop_
_entity.id
_entity.type
_entity.pdbx_description
1 polymer ?
#
loop_
_entity_poly.entity_id
_entity_poly.type
_entity_poly.pdbx_seq_one_letter_code
_entity_poly.pdbx_strand_id
1 'polypeptide(L)'
;MVTVLGTEIANIYGTGYRQRDAAWVYGSELAELLSTFPVSRDSLSEGLKEVSGLPLRNEYDRIYLYRCLAGHHGSSLTLTDPAILTREEREDIAARLETFFRDYIFGATEETQTEWQTGVEERLDLRLKLTDSAVETSPNAIENAVQSVHSFLTSIVMVEPGVSAKLLESSELISLIPLENRSALFEELPSELAEFEPPHLDPSSETADTFVKSLMSTAVESGQLEPHAEQLLIETACYFRRTREEAQQLLATCFRNELLHRTSEDVELPGELSLLSSILQQADVSETLVATYRDVSWDNRSDDDLLFVVYTGASGNRAVLLKASATEPLWTSDDSVTVERLKGVFLDDCLIRGGQWNVSSSSSLKLEGTIRGGGYSRYFEPVTALGAV
;
A
#
# COMPACT_ATOMS: atom_id res chain seq x y z
N MET A 1 27.71 43.61 -1.93
CA MET A 1 27.44 42.43 -1.08
C MET A 1 25.94 42.17 -0.91
N VAL A 2 25.11 43.20 -0.69
CA VAL A 2 23.63 43.06 -0.65
C VAL A 2 23.04 42.56 -1.98
N THR A 3 23.62 42.92 -3.13
CA THR A 3 23.15 42.49 -4.46
C THR A 3 23.34 41.01 -4.74
N VAL A 4 24.39 40.38 -4.18
CA VAL A 4 24.71 38.95 -4.38
C VAL A 4 23.75 38.08 -3.56
N LEU A 5 23.48 38.46 -2.31
CA LEU A 5 22.45 37.82 -1.48
C LEU A 5 21.04 38.01 -2.05
N GLY A 6 20.74 39.19 -2.62
CA GLY A 6 19.45 39.45 -3.27
C GLY A 6 19.22 38.60 -4.53
N THR A 7 20.27 38.30 -5.31
CA THR A 7 20.16 37.41 -6.49
C THR A 7 20.07 35.94 -6.09
N GLU A 8 20.80 35.50 -5.06
CA GLU A 8 20.66 34.14 -4.53
C GLU A 8 19.27 33.89 -3.93
N ILE A 9 18.74 34.83 -3.14
CA ILE A 9 17.38 34.73 -2.57
C ILE A 9 16.31 34.80 -3.67
N ALA A 10 16.47 35.66 -4.68
CA ALA A 10 15.57 35.69 -5.83
C ALA A 10 15.67 34.44 -6.72
N ASN A 11 16.84 33.83 -6.83
CA ASN A 11 17.03 32.54 -7.53
C ASN A 11 16.37 31.37 -6.77
N ILE A 12 16.34 31.43 -5.43
CA ILE A 12 15.76 30.37 -4.59
C ILE A 12 14.23 30.51 -4.46
N TYR A 13 13.70 31.74 -4.43
CA TYR A 13 12.27 32.01 -4.13
C TYR A 13 11.48 32.69 -5.25
N GLY A 14 12.12 33.13 -6.33
CA GLY A 14 11.46 33.79 -7.45
C GLY A 14 10.98 32.80 -8.52
N THR A 15 9.69 32.48 -8.55
CA THR A 15 9.06 31.62 -9.56
C THR A 15 9.36 32.07 -11.00
N GLY A 16 9.38 33.39 -11.24
CA GLY A 16 9.68 33.97 -12.55
C GLY A 16 11.15 33.91 -13.00
N TYR A 17 12.09 33.45 -12.17
CA TYR A 17 13.51 33.31 -12.55
C TYR A 17 13.85 31.88 -13.00
N ARG A 18 13.20 30.88 -12.39
CA ARG A 18 13.28 29.45 -12.77
C ARG A 18 12.70 29.21 -14.17
N GLN A 19 11.57 29.83 -14.45
CA GLN A 19 10.84 29.76 -15.73
C GLN A 19 11.60 30.34 -16.95
N ARG A 20 12.79 30.92 -16.73
CA ARG A 20 13.65 31.50 -17.77
C ARG A 20 14.85 30.62 -18.13
N ASP A 21 14.91 29.41 -17.59
CA ASP A 21 15.98 28.45 -17.84
C ASP A 21 15.41 27.25 -18.61
N ALA A 22 15.87 27.06 -19.84
CA ALA A 22 15.42 25.97 -20.70
C ALA A 22 15.62 24.59 -20.05
N ALA A 23 16.72 24.41 -19.29
CA ALA A 23 16.98 23.16 -18.58
C ALA A 23 15.93 22.90 -17.48
N TRP A 24 15.54 23.95 -16.75
CA TRP A 24 14.51 23.84 -15.71
C TRP A 24 13.12 23.62 -16.29
N VAL A 25 12.79 24.29 -17.40
CA VAL A 25 11.52 24.08 -18.12
C VAL A 25 11.44 22.65 -18.64
N TYR A 26 12.48 22.12 -19.29
CA TYR A 26 12.52 20.73 -19.70
C TYR A 26 12.33 19.76 -18.53
N GLY A 27 13.10 19.93 -17.44
CA GLY A 27 12.98 19.05 -16.28
C GLY A 27 11.59 19.10 -15.64
N SER A 28 10.93 20.26 -15.69
CA SER A 28 9.56 20.44 -15.23
C SER A 28 8.54 19.73 -16.13
N GLU A 29 8.65 19.88 -17.45
CA GLU A 29 7.78 19.19 -18.41
C GLU A 29 8.00 17.67 -18.39
N LEU A 30 9.23 17.22 -18.14
CA LEU A 30 9.54 15.80 -17.95
C LEU A 30 8.90 15.25 -16.67
N ALA A 31 8.90 16.01 -15.58
CA ALA A 31 8.21 15.63 -14.36
C ALA A 31 6.68 15.61 -14.55
N GLU A 32 6.14 16.56 -15.31
CA GLU A 32 4.72 16.56 -15.70
C GLU A 32 4.39 15.31 -16.51
N LEU A 33 5.16 15.02 -17.57
CA LEU A 33 5.03 13.82 -18.40
C LEU A 33 4.99 12.55 -17.55
N LEU A 34 5.99 12.35 -16.67
CA LEU A 34 6.08 11.17 -15.82
C LEU A 34 4.99 11.09 -14.74
N SER A 35 4.36 12.23 -14.38
CA SER A 35 3.18 12.23 -13.52
C SER A 35 1.88 11.94 -14.28
N THR A 36 1.79 12.35 -15.55
CA THR A 36 0.59 12.16 -16.38
C THR A 36 0.46 10.73 -16.88
N PHE A 37 1.57 10.02 -17.12
CA PHE A 37 1.56 8.64 -17.65
C PHE A 37 1.92 7.58 -16.60
N PRO A 38 1.55 6.32 -16.84
CA PRO A 38 1.96 5.20 -16.01
C PRO A 38 3.47 5.18 -15.81
N VAL A 39 3.88 5.09 -14.54
CA VAL A 39 5.30 5.01 -14.20
C VAL A 39 5.76 3.60 -14.55
N SER A 40 6.92 3.50 -15.18
CA SER A 40 7.67 2.25 -15.27
C SER A 40 9.03 2.45 -14.59
N ARG A 41 9.68 1.36 -14.19
CA ARG A 41 11.06 1.44 -13.68
C ARG A 41 11.96 2.15 -14.68
N ASP A 42 11.82 1.83 -15.96
CA ASP A 42 12.59 2.43 -17.03
C ASP A 42 12.27 3.92 -17.18
N SER A 43 10.99 4.30 -17.17
CA SER A 43 10.60 5.71 -17.29
C SER A 43 11.07 6.54 -16.09
N LEU A 44 11.00 6.01 -14.87
CA LEU A 44 11.51 6.70 -13.69
C LEU A 44 13.05 6.75 -13.67
N SER A 45 13.72 5.63 -13.96
CA SER A 45 15.19 5.55 -14.01
C SER A 45 15.76 6.51 -15.04
N GLU A 46 15.23 6.49 -16.26
CA GLU A 46 15.66 7.39 -17.32
C GLU A 46 15.25 8.84 -17.04
N GLY A 47 14.09 9.08 -16.44
CA GLY A 47 13.69 10.40 -15.97
C GLY A 47 14.69 10.98 -14.94
N LEU A 48 15.11 10.16 -13.97
CA LEU A 48 16.13 10.55 -12.98
C LEU A 48 17.50 10.78 -13.64
N LYS A 49 17.89 9.98 -14.63
CA LYS A 49 19.13 10.17 -15.40
C LYS A 49 19.09 11.46 -16.22
N GLU A 50 17.99 11.75 -16.90
CA GLU A 50 17.77 13.00 -17.63
C GLU A 50 17.90 14.19 -16.68
N VAL A 51 17.18 14.19 -15.55
CA VAL A 51 17.28 15.25 -14.54
C VAL A 51 18.69 15.37 -13.95
N SER A 52 19.41 14.26 -13.77
CA SER A 52 20.82 14.26 -13.33
C SER A 52 21.74 14.95 -14.33
N GLY A 53 21.48 14.78 -15.63
CA GLY A 53 22.26 15.35 -16.72
C GLY A 53 21.99 16.83 -16.98
N LEU A 54 20.90 17.40 -16.43
CA LEU A 54 20.53 18.78 -16.73
C LEU A 54 21.52 19.80 -16.16
N PRO A 55 21.92 20.81 -16.95
CA PRO A 55 22.76 21.92 -16.51
C PRO A 55 21.94 22.95 -15.73
N LEU A 56 21.35 22.53 -14.61
CA LEU A 56 20.54 23.40 -13.75
C LEU A 56 21.40 24.45 -13.04
N ARG A 57 20.84 25.65 -12.85
CA ARG A 57 21.54 26.78 -12.20
C ARG A 57 21.86 26.55 -10.73
N ASN A 58 21.08 25.73 -10.03
CA ASN A 58 21.30 25.40 -8.64
C ASN A 58 20.86 23.95 -8.34
N GLU A 59 21.43 23.38 -7.28
CA GLU A 59 21.16 21.99 -6.88
C GLU A 59 19.80 21.83 -6.18
N TYR A 60 19.23 22.91 -5.64
CA TYR A 60 17.90 22.88 -5.04
C TYR A 60 16.82 22.54 -6.08
N ASP A 61 16.94 23.07 -7.29
CA ASP A 61 16.03 22.77 -8.39
C ASP A 61 16.14 21.31 -8.81
N ARG A 62 17.35 20.72 -8.78
CA ARG A 62 17.54 19.29 -9.05
C ARG A 62 16.87 18.43 -7.99
N ILE A 63 17.11 18.73 -6.71
CA ILE A 63 16.47 18.04 -5.58
C ILE A 63 14.95 18.17 -5.64
N TYR A 64 14.44 19.34 -6.03
CA TYR A 64 13.01 19.56 -6.22
C TYR A 64 12.44 18.68 -7.33
N LEU A 65 13.08 18.63 -8.50
CA LEU A 65 12.66 17.75 -9.60
C LEU A 65 12.75 16.26 -9.21
N TYR A 66 13.78 15.83 -8.48
CA TYR A 66 13.82 14.47 -7.95
C TYR A 66 12.66 14.16 -7.02
N ARG A 67 12.22 15.11 -6.20
CA ARG A 67 11.04 14.92 -5.35
C ARG A 67 9.77 14.84 -6.19
N CYS A 68 9.64 15.65 -7.24
CA CYS A 68 8.54 15.54 -8.20
C CYS A 68 8.49 14.15 -8.85
N LEU A 69 9.63 13.68 -9.36
CA LEU A 69 9.73 12.36 -10.00
C LEU A 69 9.45 11.21 -9.02
N ALA A 70 10.07 11.22 -7.84
CA ALA A 70 9.88 10.18 -6.84
C ALA A 70 8.49 10.21 -6.19
N GLY A 71 7.87 11.38 -6.11
CA GLY A 71 6.52 11.57 -5.58
C GLY A 71 5.42 11.49 -6.64
N HIS A 72 5.78 11.18 -7.89
CA HIS A 72 4.87 11.10 -9.04
C HIS A 72 3.92 12.29 -9.18
N HIS A 73 4.45 13.49 -9.00
CA HIS A 73 3.69 14.72 -9.13
C HIS A 73 4.39 15.68 -10.07
N GLY A 74 3.59 16.43 -10.83
CA GLY A 74 4.07 17.53 -11.64
C GLY A 74 4.83 18.58 -10.82
N SER A 75 5.68 19.36 -11.48
CA SER A 75 6.37 20.49 -10.86
C SER A 75 5.50 21.76 -10.80
N SER A 76 4.22 21.67 -11.20
CA SER A 76 3.27 22.78 -11.31
C SER A 76 3.84 23.94 -12.13
N LEU A 77 4.36 23.62 -13.30
CA LEU A 77 4.94 24.60 -14.22
C LEU A 77 3.87 25.60 -14.67
N THR A 78 4.14 26.87 -14.44
CA THR A 78 3.28 27.99 -14.86
C THR A 78 4.08 28.91 -15.77
N LEU A 79 4.20 28.57 -17.05
CA LEU A 79 4.84 29.45 -18.03
C LEU A 79 3.83 30.51 -18.49
N THR A 80 3.91 31.71 -17.92
CA THR A 80 2.96 32.80 -18.22
C THR A 80 3.18 33.42 -19.60
N ASP A 81 4.38 33.27 -20.19
CA ASP A 81 4.72 33.75 -21.54
C ASP A 81 5.75 32.81 -22.20
N PRO A 82 5.37 32.06 -23.26
CA PRO A 82 6.28 31.20 -24.02
C PRO A 82 7.47 31.95 -24.64
N ALA A 83 7.35 33.26 -24.89
CA ALA A 83 8.41 34.09 -25.46
C ALA A 83 9.60 34.32 -24.50
N ILE A 84 9.49 33.86 -23.25
CA ILE A 84 10.61 33.83 -22.31
C ILE A 84 11.74 32.91 -22.81
N LEU A 85 11.39 31.84 -23.52
CA LEU A 85 12.34 30.94 -24.18
C LEU A 85 12.48 31.32 -25.66
N THR A 86 13.68 31.15 -26.20
CA THR A 86 13.89 31.25 -27.64
C THR A 86 13.17 30.10 -28.36
N ARG A 87 12.79 30.32 -29.62
CA ARG A 87 12.15 29.26 -30.41
C ARG A 87 13.00 28.00 -30.51
N GLU A 88 14.32 28.14 -30.65
CA GLU A 88 15.26 27.02 -30.71
C GLU A 88 15.24 26.20 -29.40
N GLU A 89 15.24 26.86 -28.24
CA GLU A 89 15.12 26.19 -26.95
C GLU A 89 13.79 25.45 -26.82
N ARG A 90 12.67 26.04 -27.28
CA ARG A 90 11.36 25.37 -27.24
C ARG A 90 11.31 24.16 -28.17
N GLU A 91 11.92 24.25 -29.35
CA GLU A 91 12.00 23.13 -30.30
C GLU A 91 12.89 21.99 -29.76
N ASP A 92 14.00 22.30 -29.07
CA ASP A 92 14.84 21.31 -28.39
C ASP A 92 14.09 20.59 -27.26
N ILE A 93 13.39 21.34 -26.40
CA ILE A 93 12.56 20.78 -25.33
C ILE A 93 11.51 19.83 -25.90
N ALA A 94 10.78 20.27 -26.93
CA ALA A 94 9.76 19.46 -27.60
C ALA A 94 10.35 18.15 -28.16
N ALA A 95 11.47 18.22 -28.90
CA ALA A 95 12.10 17.04 -29.50
C ALA A 95 12.58 16.02 -28.44
N ARG A 96 13.09 16.51 -27.30
CA ARG A 96 13.50 15.65 -26.19
C ARG A 96 12.31 15.00 -25.50
N LEU A 97 11.20 15.74 -25.31
CA LEU A 97 9.97 15.18 -24.75
C LEU A 97 9.33 14.14 -25.68
N GLU A 98 9.29 14.40 -27.00
CA GLU A 98 8.82 13.44 -28.00
C GLU A 98 9.65 12.15 -28.01
N THR A 99 10.97 12.30 -27.88
CA THR A 99 11.90 11.16 -27.79
C THR A 99 11.67 10.36 -26.52
N PHE A 100 11.58 11.04 -25.38
CA PHE A 100 11.32 10.38 -24.10
C PHE A 100 9.96 9.67 -24.09
N PHE A 101 8.93 10.32 -24.63
CA PHE A 101 7.59 9.73 -24.74
C PHE A 101 7.63 8.42 -25.53
N ARG A 102 8.21 8.46 -26.73
CA ARG A 102 8.29 7.28 -27.60
C ARG A 102 9.10 6.13 -26.98
N ASP A 103 10.20 6.46 -26.31
CA ASP A 103 11.18 5.45 -25.92
C ASP A 103 10.87 4.86 -24.52
N TYR A 104 10.17 5.60 -23.64
CA TYR A 104 10.00 5.22 -22.23
C TYR A 104 8.59 5.35 -21.67
N ILE A 105 7.62 5.92 -22.39
CA ILE A 105 6.25 6.04 -21.89
C ILE A 105 5.41 4.87 -22.42
N PHE A 106 4.72 4.20 -21.49
CA PHE A 106 3.89 3.03 -21.75
C PHE A 106 2.47 3.29 -21.25
N GLY A 107 1.47 2.61 -21.84
CA GLY A 107 0.09 2.70 -21.39
C GLY A 107 -0.57 4.07 -21.55
N ALA A 108 -0.12 4.87 -22.53
CA ALA A 108 -0.76 6.13 -22.86
C ALA A 108 -2.15 5.87 -23.50
N THR A 109 -3.22 6.36 -22.87
CA THR A 109 -4.55 6.39 -23.49
C THR A 109 -4.64 7.57 -24.44
N GLU A 110 -5.50 7.50 -25.46
CA GLU A 110 -5.71 8.62 -26.40
C GLU A 110 -6.11 9.92 -25.66
N GLU A 111 -6.93 9.77 -24.62
CA GLU A 111 -7.36 10.89 -23.76
C GLU A 111 -6.20 11.52 -22.99
N THR A 112 -5.43 10.73 -22.23
CA THR A 112 -4.30 11.23 -21.43
C THR A 112 -3.17 11.77 -22.31
N GLN A 113 -2.93 11.14 -23.46
CA GLN A 113 -1.99 11.65 -24.46
C GLN A 113 -2.43 13.01 -25.00
N THR A 114 -3.70 13.15 -25.37
CA THR A 114 -4.23 14.41 -25.91
C THR A 114 -4.21 15.53 -24.87
N GLU A 115 -4.57 15.23 -23.62
CA GLU A 115 -4.54 16.19 -22.52
C GLU A 115 -3.12 16.69 -22.25
N TRP A 116 -2.16 15.77 -22.07
CA TRP A 116 -0.75 16.11 -21.88
C TRP A 116 -0.21 16.90 -23.06
N GLN A 117 -0.43 16.40 -24.27
CA GLN A 117 0.04 17.03 -25.51
C GLN A 117 -0.49 18.46 -25.61
N THR A 118 -1.79 18.66 -25.42
CA THR A 118 -2.41 20.00 -25.48
C THR A 118 -1.78 20.93 -24.44
N GLY A 119 -1.58 20.45 -23.21
CA GLY A 119 -0.96 21.25 -22.15
C GLY A 119 0.47 21.68 -22.47
N VAL A 120 1.31 20.79 -23.01
CA VAL A 120 2.68 21.11 -23.42
C VAL A 120 2.70 22.05 -24.63
N GLU A 121 1.84 21.80 -25.62
CA GLU A 121 1.74 22.61 -26.82
C GLU A 121 1.32 24.06 -26.51
N GLU A 122 0.39 24.25 -25.56
CA GLU A 122 -0.01 25.57 -25.08
C GLU A 122 1.13 26.29 -24.33
N ARG A 123 1.87 25.58 -23.48
CA ARG A 123 3.00 26.16 -22.73
C ARG A 123 4.19 26.49 -23.61
N LEU A 124 4.51 25.66 -24.61
CA LEU A 124 5.66 25.87 -25.48
C LEU A 124 5.34 26.65 -26.77
N ASP A 125 4.06 26.92 -27.06
CA ASP A 125 3.62 27.54 -28.32
C ASP A 125 4.22 26.81 -29.55
N LEU A 126 4.16 25.47 -29.51
CA LEU A 126 4.66 24.55 -30.52
C LEU A 126 3.72 23.36 -30.67
N ARG A 127 3.78 22.65 -31.79
CA ARG A 127 3.07 21.38 -32.00
C ARG A 127 4.02 20.21 -31.81
N LEU A 128 3.63 19.26 -30.98
CA LEU A 128 4.34 18.00 -30.78
C LEU A 128 4.01 17.02 -31.91
N LYS A 129 4.99 16.18 -32.25
CA LYS A 129 4.90 15.13 -33.27
C LYS A 129 4.97 13.76 -32.60
N LEU A 130 3.96 13.46 -31.81
CA LEU A 130 3.80 12.12 -31.27
C LEU A 130 3.32 11.20 -32.41
N THR A 131 4.07 10.13 -32.65
CA THR A 131 3.63 9.06 -33.55
C THR A 131 2.89 8.03 -32.69
N ASP A 132 1.82 7.42 -33.19
CA ASP A 132 1.08 6.35 -32.49
C ASP A 132 2.02 5.18 -32.18
N SER A 133 2.66 5.24 -31.03
CA SER A 133 3.38 4.14 -30.41
C SER A 133 3.04 4.21 -28.92
N ALA A 134 1.75 4.07 -28.63
CA ALA A 134 1.40 3.39 -27.40
C ALA A 134 2.04 2.01 -27.53
N VAL A 135 3.15 1.78 -26.82
CA VAL A 135 3.74 0.45 -26.72
C VAL A 135 2.61 -0.46 -26.22
N GLU A 136 2.18 -1.38 -27.09
CA GLU A 136 1.11 -2.32 -26.77
C GLU A 136 1.48 -3.06 -25.48
N THR A 137 0.52 -3.13 -24.55
CA THR A 137 0.62 -3.96 -23.35
C THR A 137 1.13 -5.34 -23.78
N SER A 138 2.26 -5.77 -23.21
CA SER A 138 2.94 -7.00 -23.63
C SER A 138 1.92 -8.14 -23.80
N PRO A 139 1.99 -8.96 -24.86
CA PRO A 139 1.06 -10.07 -25.07
C PRO A 139 1.02 -11.04 -23.87
N ASN A 140 2.05 -11.03 -23.03
CA ASN A 140 2.19 -11.86 -21.83
C ASN A 140 2.01 -11.06 -20.52
N ALA A 141 1.34 -9.91 -20.56
CA ALA A 141 1.22 -9.02 -19.39
C ALA A 141 0.59 -9.69 -18.16
N ILE A 142 -0.41 -10.55 -18.36
CA ILE A 142 -1.07 -11.29 -17.28
C ILE A 142 -0.14 -12.37 -16.70
N GLU A 143 0.62 -13.06 -17.55
CA GLU A 143 1.62 -14.06 -17.12
C GLU A 143 2.72 -13.39 -16.29
N ASN A 144 3.22 -12.23 -16.73
CA ASN A 144 4.19 -11.42 -15.99
C ASN A 144 3.62 -10.94 -14.64
N ALA A 145 2.32 -10.61 -14.60
CA ALA A 145 1.65 -10.24 -13.36
C ALA A 145 1.57 -11.42 -12.38
N VAL A 146 1.28 -12.63 -12.85
CA VAL A 146 1.31 -13.85 -12.02
C VAL A 146 2.72 -14.14 -11.51
N GLN A 147 3.74 -14.02 -12.37
CA GLN A 147 5.14 -14.17 -11.96
C GLN A 147 5.54 -13.12 -10.91
N SER A 148 5.08 -11.88 -11.05
CA SER A 148 5.34 -10.82 -10.07
C SER A 148 4.73 -11.15 -8.69
N VAL A 149 3.48 -11.64 -8.64
CA VAL A 149 2.89 -12.10 -7.37
C VAL A 149 3.67 -13.29 -6.80
N HIS A 150 4.09 -14.23 -7.63
CA HIS A 150 4.92 -15.36 -7.20
C HIS A 150 6.25 -14.90 -6.57
N SER A 151 6.95 -13.98 -7.23
CA SER A 151 8.18 -13.37 -6.72
C SER A 151 7.94 -12.64 -5.41
N PHE A 152 6.85 -11.88 -5.27
CA PHE A 152 6.51 -11.23 -4.01
C PHE A 152 6.36 -12.24 -2.85
N LEU A 153 5.57 -13.29 -3.07
CA LEU A 153 5.30 -14.31 -2.07
C LEU A 153 6.59 -15.05 -1.66
N THR A 154 7.47 -15.36 -2.61
CA THR A 154 8.68 -16.12 -2.34
C THR A 154 9.84 -15.26 -1.82
N SER A 155 10.01 -14.04 -2.32
CA SER A 155 11.16 -13.17 -2.03
C SER A 155 10.91 -12.13 -0.94
N ILE A 156 9.66 -11.76 -0.66
CA ILE A 156 9.31 -10.77 0.38
C ILE A 156 8.63 -11.46 1.54
N VAL A 157 7.58 -12.26 1.24
CA VAL A 157 6.82 -12.98 2.28
C VAL A 157 7.52 -14.28 2.72
N MET A 158 8.51 -14.75 1.95
CA MET A 158 9.32 -15.96 2.24
C MET A 158 8.50 -17.26 2.25
N VAL A 159 7.42 -17.31 1.48
CA VAL A 159 6.59 -18.51 1.28
C VAL A 159 7.31 -19.50 0.37
N GLU A 160 7.23 -20.80 0.69
CA GLU A 160 7.79 -21.84 -0.18
C GLU A 160 7.15 -21.79 -1.59
N PRO A 161 7.92 -21.99 -2.68
CA PRO A 161 7.39 -21.88 -4.05
C PRO A 161 6.16 -22.75 -4.33
N GLY A 162 6.10 -23.96 -3.76
CA GLY A 162 4.95 -24.86 -3.91
C GLY A 162 3.69 -24.41 -3.15
N VAL A 163 3.85 -23.63 -2.08
CA VAL A 163 2.72 -22.99 -1.37
C VAL A 163 2.27 -21.74 -2.12
N SER A 164 3.23 -20.94 -2.61
CA SER A 164 2.96 -19.77 -3.47
C SER A 164 2.15 -20.14 -4.72
N ALA A 165 2.52 -21.23 -5.42
CA ALA A 165 1.77 -21.73 -6.57
C ALA A 165 0.31 -22.08 -6.21
N LYS A 166 0.07 -22.71 -5.05
CA LYS A 166 -1.30 -23.05 -4.60
C LYS A 166 -2.13 -21.82 -4.25
N LEU A 167 -1.54 -20.81 -3.63
CA LEU A 167 -2.21 -19.53 -3.36
C LEU A 167 -2.58 -18.81 -4.67
N LEU A 168 -1.69 -18.90 -5.68
CA LEU A 168 -1.96 -18.33 -7.00
C LEU A 168 -3.06 -19.05 -7.76
N GLU A 169 -3.20 -20.37 -7.61
CA GLU A 169 -4.27 -21.16 -8.23
C GLU A 169 -5.68 -20.70 -7.79
N SER A 170 -5.84 -20.18 -6.57
CA SER A 170 -7.09 -19.62 -6.06
C SER A 170 -7.30 -18.13 -6.40
N SER A 171 -6.28 -17.44 -6.93
CA SER A 171 -6.36 -16.00 -7.20
C SER A 171 -7.30 -15.66 -8.36
N GLU A 172 -7.90 -14.47 -8.33
CA GLU A 172 -8.69 -13.97 -9.47
C GLU A 172 -7.81 -13.75 -10.71
N LEU A 173 -6.52 -13.41 -10.53
CA LEU A 173 -5.59 -13.15 -11.62
C LEU A 173 -5.38 -14.37 -12.54
N ILE A 174 -5.27 -15.58 -11.98
CA ILE A 174 -5.09 -16.79 -12.79
C ILE A 174 -6.32 -17.08 -13.65
N SER A 175 -7.50 -16.61 -13.22
CA SER A 175 -8.75 -16.81 -13.96
C SER A 175 -8.75 -16.11 -15.32
N LEU A 176 -7.95 -15.05 -15.47
CA LEU A 176 -7.76 -14.29 -16.70
C LEU A 176 -6.89 -15.03 -17.74
N ILE A 177 -6.14 -16.06 -17.33
CA ILE A 177 -5.31 -16.87 -18.22
C ILE A 177 -6.13 -18.05 -18.76
N PRO A 178 -6.09 -18.34 -20.08
CA PRO A 178 -6.72 -19.53 -20.66
C PRO A 178 -6.27 -20.82 -19.97
N LEU A 179 -7.21 -21.74 -19.73
CA LEU A 179 -6.96 -22.96 -18.94
C LEU A 179 -5.80 -23.80 -19.51
N GLU A 180 -5.67 -23.84 -20.83
CA GLU A 180 -4.61 -24.53 -21.57
C GLU A 180 -3.20 -24.01 -21.28
N ASN A 181 -3.05 -22.75 -20.89
CA ASN A 181 -1.75 -22.12 -20.67
C ASN A 181 -1.32 -22.17 -19.19
N ARG A 182 -2.25 -22.41 -18.25
CA ARG A 182 -1.97 -22.35 -16.81
C ARG A 182 -0.92 -23.37 -16.37
N SER A 183 -1.01 -24.61 -16.85
CA SER A 183 -0.06 -25.67 -16.48
C SER A 183 1.36 -25.32 -16.91
N ALA A 184 1.52 -24.80 -18.13
CA ALA A 184 2.83 -24.37 -18.63
C ALA A 184 3.40 -23.21 -17.80
N LEU A 185 2.56 -22.23 -17.45
CA LEU A 185 2.97 -21.10 -16.61
C LEU A 185 3.47 -21.56 -15.24
N PHE A 186 2.77 -22.48 -14.56
CA PHE A 186 3.21 -22.99 -13.25
C PHE A 186 4.50 -23.82 -13.33
N GLU A 187 4.76 -24.49 -14.45
CA GLU A 187 6.04 -25.17 -14.70
C GLU A 187 7.19 -24.19 -14.97
N GLU A 188 6.88 -23.01 -15.51
CA GLU A 188 7.84 -21.94 -15.80
C GLU A 188 8.11 -21.01 -14.61
N LEU A 189 7.31 -21.09 -13.53
CA LEU A 189 7.56 -20.30 -12.34
C LEU A 189 8.95 -20.61 -11.77
N PRO A 190 9.76 -19.57 -11.49
CA PRO A 190 11.12 -19.76 -11.05
C PRO A 190 11.15 -20.50 -9.71
N SER A 191 11.90 -21.60 -9.65
CA SER A 191 12.15 -22.30 -8.38
C SER A 191 13.15 -21.56 -7.48
N GLU A 192 13.93 -20.64 -8.07
CA GLU A 192 14.87 -19.78 -7.37
C GLU A 192 14.21 -18.45 -7.00
N LEU A 193 14.73 -17.79 -5.95
CA LEU A 193 14.24 -16.49 -5.50
C LEU A 193 14.49 -15.43 -6.58
N ALA A 194 13.44 -15.07 -7.30
CA ALA A 194 13.43 -13.91 -8.18
C ALA A 194 13.15 -12.65 -7.36
N GLU A 195 13.78 -11.53 -7.73
CA GLU A 195 13.48 -10.24 -7.11
C GLU A 195 12.05 -9.82 -7.49
N PHE A 196 11.30 -9.29 -6.52
CA PHE A 196 9.97 -8.76 -6.78
C PHE A 196 10.04 -7.47 -7.60
N GLU A 197 9.37 -7.47 -8.75
CA GLU A 197 9.16 -6.29 -9.58
C GLU A 197 7.69 -6.18 -9.99
N PRO A 198 7.04 -5.01 -9.82
CA PRO A 198 5.69 -4.79 -10.34
C PRO A 198 5.63 -5.01 -11.85
N PRO A 199 4.58 -5.67 -12.38
CA PRO A 199 4.47 -5.95 -13.80
C PRO A 199 4.19 -4.67 -14.59
N HIS A 200 4.60 -4.66 -15.87
CA HIS A 200 4.26 -3.58 -16.80
C HIS A 200 2.80 -3.66 -17.23
N LEU A 201 1.89 -3.13 -16.40
CA LEU A 201 0.46 -3.01 -16.67
C LEU A 201 0.06 -1.55 -16.80
N ASP A 202 -0.98 -1.28 -17.58
CA ASP A 202 -1.68 0.00 -17.52
C ASP A 202 -2.37 0.14 -16.15
N PRO A 203 -1.99 1.11 -15.28
CA PRO A 203 -2.60 1.39 -13.98
C PRO A 203 -4.10 1.66 -14.02
N SER A 204 -4.62 2.11 -15.17
CA SER A 204 -6.06 2.35 -15.36
C SER A 204 -6.81 1.12 -15.86
N SER A 205 -6.12 0.02 -16.16
CA SER A 205 -6.73 -1.22 -16.65
C SER A 205 -7.35 -2.05 -15.53
N GLU A 206 -8.42 -2.77 -15.86
CA GLU A 206 -9.02 -3.77 -14.97
C GLU A 206 -8.00 -4.86 -14.57
N THR A 207 -7.02 -5.15 -15.44
CA THR A 207 -5.96 -6.11 -15.15
C THR A 207 -5.04 -5.65 -14.02
N ALA A 208 -4.70 -4.36 -13.96
CA ALA A 208 -3.94 -3.80 -12.84
C ALA A 208 -4.73 -3.90 -11.52
N ASP A 209 -6.04 -3.66 -11.56
CA ASP A 209 -6.90 -3.85 -10.40
C ASP A 209 -6.94 -5.30 -9.92
N THR A 210 -7.12 -6.25 -10.84
CA THR A 210 -7.09 -7.68 -10.50
C THR A 210 -5.72 -8.11 -9.98
N PHE A 211 -4.63 -7.56 -10.54
CA PHE A 211 -3.27 -7.80 -10.05
C PHE A 211 -3.10 -7.32 -8.61
N VAL A 212 -3.41 -6.04 -8.31
CA VAL A 212 -3.24 -5.49 -6.96
C VAL A 212 -4.09 -6.25 -5.94
N LYS A 213 -5.35 -6.58 -6.27
CA LYS A 213 -6.22 -7.40 -5.43
C LYS A 213 -5.64 -8.79 -5.18
N SER A 214 -5.16 -9.46 -6.22
CA SER A 214 -4.59 -10.80 -6.12
C SER A 214 -3.28 -10.80 -5.33
N LEU A 215 -2.44 -9.78 -5.51
CA LEU A 215 -1.21 -9.58 -4.75
C LEU A 215 -1.51 -9.43 -3.26
N MET A 216 -2.45 -8.55 -2.89
CA MET A 216 -2.81 -8.32 -1.48
C MET A 216 -3.51 -9.53 -0.85
N SER A 217 -4.48 -10.14 -1.54
CA SER A 217 -5.22 -11.30 -1.02
C SER A 217 -4.30 -12.50 -0.80
N THR A 218 -3.51 -12.89 -1.79
CA THR A 218 -2.58 -14.03 -1.66
C THR A 218 -1.51 -13.79 -0.59
N ALA A 219 -1.02 -12.55 -0.45
CA ALA A 219 -0.09 -12.19 0.61
C ALA A 219 -0.70 -12.31 2.01
N VAL A 220 -1.96 -11.90 2.19
CA VAL A 220 -2.70 -12.06 3.45
C VAL A 220 -3.02 -13.53 3.73
N GLU A 221 -3.51 -14.27 2.74
CA GLU A 221 -3.84 -15.71 2.83
C GLU A 221 -2.63 -16.57 3.21
N SER A 222 -1.42 -16.12 2.89
CA SER A 222 -0.18 -16.80 3.32
C SER A 222 -0.04 -16.89 4.85
N GLY A 223 -0.66 -15.98 5.60
CA GLY A 223 -0.57 -15.89 7.06
C GLY A 223 0.80 -15.44 7.60
N GLN A 224 1.74 -15.04 6.74
CA GLN A 224 3.12 -14.67 7.11
C GLN A 224 3.44 -13.20 6.79
N LEU A 225 2.42 -12.34 6.75
CA LEU A 225 2.60 -10.97 6.31
C LEU A 225 3.15 -10.08 7.43
N GLU A 226 4.40 -9.66 7.27
CA GLU A 226 5.10 -8.75 8.17
C GLU A 226 4.80 -7.26 7.85
N PRO A 227 4.93 -6.33 8.80
CA PRO A 227 4.58 -4.91 8.59
C PRO A 227 5.30 -4.22 7.42
N HIS A 228 6.55 -4.60 7.16
CA HIS A 228 7.31 -4.07 6.02
C HIS A 228 6.74 -4.52 4.66
N ALA A 229 6.24 -5.76 4.59
CA ALA A 229 5.59 -6.28 3.40
C ALA A 229 4.23 -5.62 3.17
N GLU A 230 3.47 -5.32 4.22
CA GLU A 230 2.24 -4.53 4.14
C GLU A 230 2.48 -3.14 3.53
N GLN A 231 3.54 -2.47 3.98
CA GLN A 231 3.92 -1.16 3.43
C GLN A 231 4.27 -1.28 1.94
N LEU A 232 5.01 -2.33 1.54
CA LEU A 232 5.37 -2.56 0.13
C LEU A 232 4.13 -2.86 -0.74
N LEU A 233 3.12 -3.56 -0.21
CA LEU A 233 1.84 -3.76 -0.90
C LEU A 233 1.12 -2.43 -1.14
N ILE A 234 1.09 -1.54 -0.13
CA ILE A 234 0.50 -0.21 -0.25
C ILE A 234 1.27 0.63 -1.27
N GLU A 235 2.60 0.61 -1.24
CA GLU A 235 3.44 1.32 -2.22
C GLU A 235 3.25 0.79 -3.64
N THR A 236 3.09 -0.53 -3.80
CA THR A 236 2.80 -1.15 -5.09
C THR A 236 1.42 -0.74 -5.62
N ALA A 237 0.40 -0.65 -4.75
CA ALA A 237 -0.90 -0.13 -5.16
C ALA A 237 -0.83 1.37 -5.55
N CYS A 238 -0.03 2.16 -4.83
CA CYS A 238 0.23 3.56 -5.20
C CYS A 238 0.96 3.69 -6.55
N TYR A 239 1.88 2.78 -6.86
CA TYR A 239 2.51 2.69 -8.17
C TYR A 239 1.48 2.48 -9.29
N PHE A 240 0.43 1.70 -9.02
CA PHE A 240 -0.75 1.57 -9.90
C PHE A 240 -1.84 2.64 -9.65
N ARG A 241 -1.45 3.85 -9.21
CA ARG A 241 -2.31 5.05 -9.08
C ARG A 241 -3.50 4.90 -8.14
N ARG A 242 -3.44 4.00 -7.16
CA ARG A 242 -4.36 4.03 -6.03
C ARG A 242 -3.87 5.02 -4.99
N THR A 243 -4.78 5.76 -4.38
CA THR A 243 -4.41 6.58 -3.23
C THR A 243 -3.97 5.68 -2.08
N ARG A 244 -3.15 6.21 -1.17
CA ARG A 244 -2.73 5.46 0.03
C ARG A 244 -3.94 4.99 0.85
N GLU A 245 -5.00 5.79 0.92
CA GLU A 245 -6.23 5.45 1.62
C GLU A 245 -6.97 4.29 0.94
N GLU A 246 -7.15 4.33 -0.38
CA GLU A 246 -7.75 3.22 -1.14
C GLU A 246 -6.95 1.93 -0.99
N ALA A 247 -5.61 2.01 -1.06
CA ALA A 247 -4.73 0.86 -0.87
C ALA A 247 -4.85 0.26 0.54
N GLN A 248 -4.92 1.10 1.58
CA GLN A 248 -5.14 0.66 2.96
C GLN A 248 -6.52 0.02 3.16
N GLN A 249 -7.57 0.59 2.57
CA GLN A 249 -8.93 0.03 2.63
C GLN A 249 -9.01 -1.30 1.90
N LEU A 250 -8.32 -1.44 0.76
CA LEU A 250 -8.25 -2.69 0.02
C LEU A 250 -7.54 -3.77 0.83
N LEU A 251 -6.37 -3.47 1.40
CA LEU A 251 -5.64 -4.41 2.24
C LEU A 251 -6.44 -4.79 3.50
N ALA A 252 -7.14 -3.83 4.13
CA ALA A 252 -8.03 -4.09 5.25
C ALA A 252 -9.20 -5.02 4.87
N THR A 253 -9.71 -4.90 3.65
CA THR A 253 -10.73 -5.80 3.10
C THR A 253 -10.18 -7.21 2.94
N CYS A 254 -8.95 -7.38 2.45
CA CYS A 254 -8.29 -8.69 2.35
C CYS A 254 -8.12 -9.33 3.73
N PHE A 255 -7.59 -8.62 4.73
CA PHE A 255 -7.49 -9.12 6.09
C PHE A 255 -8.84 -9.50 6.69
N ARG A 256 -9.87 -8.68 6.46
CA ARG A 256 -11.23 -8.96 6.94
C ARG A 256 -11.78 -10.24 6.32
N ASN A 257 -11.61 -10.43 5.02
CA ASN A 257 -12.09 -11.63 4.33
C ASN A 257 -11.38 -12.89 4.86
N GLU A 258 -10.07 -12.83 5.05
CA GLU A 258 -9.31 -13.94 5.63
C GLU A 258 -9.74 -14.23 7.07
N LEU A 259 -9.94 -13.20 7.90
CA LEU A 259 -10.45 -13.38 9.26
C LEU A 259 -11.85 -13.99 9.27
N LEU A 260 -12.74 -13.59 8.36
CA LEU A 260 -14.09 -14.17 8.27
C LEU A 260 -14.07 -15.69 8.02
N HIS A 261 -13.06 -16.22 7.33
CA HIS A 261 -12.86 -17.67 7.19
C HIS A 261 -12.44 -18.36 8.49
N ARG A 262 -11.88 -17.62 9.43
CA ARG A 262 -11.37 -18.09 10.73
C ARG A 262 -12.25 -17.65 11.91
N THR A 263 -13.46 -17.16 11.66
CA THR A 263 -14.29 -16.53 12.68
C THR A 263 -15.62 -17.27 12.84
N SER A 264 -16.13 -17.35 14.07
CA SER A 264 -17.50 -17.84 14.29
C SER A 264 -18.54 -16.86 13.76
N GLU A 265 -19.76 -17.33 13.47
CA GLU A 265 -20.85 -16.42 13.13
C GLU A 265 -21.01 -15.35 14.24
N ASP A 266 -21.26 -14.09 13.84
CA ASP A 266 -21.53 -12.91 14.70
C ASP A 266 -20.37 -12.12 15.33
N VAL A 267 -19.08 -12.38 15.03
CA VAL A 267 -18.00 -11.54 15.57
C VAL A 267 -17.87 -10.21 14.81
N GLU A 268 -17.86 -9.10 15.55
CA GLU A 268 -17.63 -7.76 15.00
C GLU A 268 -16.13 -7.48 14.81
N LEU A 269 -15.66 -7.49 13.56
CA LEU A 269 -14.26 -7.20 13.23
C LEU A 269 -13.96 -5.70 13.21
N PRO A 270 -12.75 -5.27 13.62
CA PRO A 270 -12.36 -3.87 13.56
C PRO A 270 -12.26 -3.31 12.15
N GLY A 271 -12.36 -1.98 12.01
CA GLY A 271 -12.20 -1.29 10.72
C GLY A 271 -10.76 -0.92 10.42
N GLU A 272 -9.93 -0.83 11.46
CA GLU A 272 -8.56 -0.37 11.43
C GLU A 272 -7.64 -1.49 10.92
N LEU A 273 -6.90 -1.22 9.85
CA LEU A 273 -5.99 -2.16 9.20
C LEU A 273 -5.00 -2.80 10.18
N SER A 274 -4.40 -2.00 11.05
CA SER A 274 -3.39 -2.47 12.00
C SER A 274 -3.96 -3.47 13.00
N LEU A 275 -5.17 -3.26 13.51
CA LEU A 275 -5.83 -4.22 14.39
C LEU A 275 -6.18 -5.52 13.65
N LEU A 276 -6.68 -5.43 12.42
CA LEU A 276 -6.98 -6.60 11.59
C LEU A 276 -5.72 -7.45 11.34
N SER A 277 -4.60 -6.80 11.00
CA SER A 277 -3.31 -7.48 10.84
C SER A 277 -2.86 -8.13 12.14
N SER A 278 -2.90 -7.40 13.27
CA SER A 278 -2.52 -7.96 14.57
C SER A 278 -3.40 -9.14 15.01
N ILE A 279 -4.70 -9.15 14.71
CA ILE A 279 -5.55 -10.32 14.99
C ILE A 279 -5.02 -11.53 14.21
N LEU A 280 -4.83 -11.38 12.89
CA LEU A 280 -4.42 -12.49 12.05
C LEU A 280 -3.03 -13.03 12.41
N GLN A 281 -2.07 -12.14 12.69
CA GLN A 281 -0.71 -12.52 13.11
C GLN A 281 -0.68 -13.28 14.44
N GLN A 282 -1.62 -13.00 15.35
CA GLN A 282 -1.68 -13.68 16.62
C GLN A 282 -2.43 -15.01 16.55
N ALA A 283 -3.29 -15.23 15.56
CA ALA A 283 -4.08 -16.45 15.43
C ALA A 283 -3.22 -17.64 14.99
N ASP A 284 -3.33 -18.77 15.71
CA ASP A 284 -2.83 -20.05 15.22
C ASP A 284 -3.70 -20.53 14.03
N VAL A 285 -3.13 -21.29 13.11
CA VAL A 285 -3.86 -21.90 11.97
C VAL A 285 -5.04 -22.77 12.43
N SER A 286 -4.94 -23.35 13.63
CA SER A 286 -5.99 -24.21 14.21
C SER A 286 -7.02 -23.47 15.07
N GLU A 287 -6.82 -22.17 15.29
CA GLU A 287 -7.70 -21.37 16.14
C GLU A 287 -8.82 -20.69 15.35
N THR A 288 -9.97 -20.56 15.98
CA THR A 288 -11.12 -19.79 15.49
C THR A 288 -11.32 -18.57 16.38
N LEU A 289 -11.44 -17.39 15.77
CA LEU A 289 -11.80 -16.16 16.44
C LEU A 289 -13.28 -16.22 16.88
N VAL A 290 -13.53 -16.06 18.18
CA VAL A 290 -14.89 -16.20 18.75
C VAL A 290 -15.43 -14.92 19.37
N ALA A 291 -14.56 -13.95 19.72
CA ALA A 291 -15.01 -12.65 20.20
C ALA A 291 -13.93 -11.56 20.11
N THR A 292 -14.40 -10.33 20.00
CA THR A 292 -13.61 -9.10 20.03
C THR A 292 -14.30 -8.09 20.97
N TYR A 293 -13.50 -7.33 21.73
CA TYR A 293 -13.99 -6.30 22.65
C TYR A 293 -13.11 -5.05 22.52
N ARG A 294 -13.72 -3.89 22.25
CA ARG A 294 -13.02 -2.60 22.11
C ARG A 294 -12.98 -1.79 23.40
N ASP A 295 -14.03 -1.88 24.21
CA ASP A 295 -14.14 -1.10 25.45
C ASP A 295 -13.33 -1.77 26.57
N VAL A 296 -12.01 -1.70 26.43
CA VAL A 296 -11.03 -2.39 27.29
C VAL A 296 -10.17 -1.36 28.00
N SER A 297 -9.98 -1.57 29.30
CA SER A 297 -9.07 -0.77 30.11
C SER A 297 -8.22 -1.63 31.03
N TRP A 298 -7.04 -1.15 31.38
CA TRP A 298 -6.20 -1.77 32.41
C TRP A 298 -5.56 -0.71 33.30
N ASP A 299 -5.48 -0.96 34.61
CA ASP A 299 -4.98 0.01 35.60
C ASP A 299 -5.55 1.45 35.44
N ASN A 300 -6.84 1.56 35.07
CA ASN A 300 -7.53 2.83 34.73
C ASN A 300 -6.99 3.58 33.51
N ARG A 301 -6.23 2.91 32.64
CA ARG A 301 -5.87 3.40 31.31
C ARG A 301 -6.85 2.80 30.31
N SER A 302 -7.58 3.67 29.63
CA SER A 302 -8.30 3.33 28.41
C SER A 302 -7.56 3.98 27.25
N ASP A 303 -7.49 3.27 26.13
CA ASP A 303 -6.94 3.78 24.89
C ASP A 303 -7.83 3.22 23.77
N ASP A 304 -8.22 4.08 22.82
CA ASP A 304 -9.18 3.74 21.77
C ASP A 304 -8.61 2.69 20.80
N ASP A 305 -7.29 2.50 20.85
CA ASP A 305 -6.53 1.58 20.00
C ASP A 305 -6.40 0.16 20.60
N LEU A 306 -7.12 -0.15 21.68
CA LEU A 306 -7.06 -1.44 22.36
C LEU A 306 -8.14 -2.39 21.87
N LEU A 307 -7.75 -3.66 21.72
CA LEU A 307 -8.66 -4.71 21.35
C LEU A 307 -8.36 -5.98 22.14
N PHE A 308 -9.34 -6.45 22.90
CA PHE A 308 -9.27 -7.76 23.53
C PHE A 308 -9.91 -8.80 22.61
N VAL A 309 -9.18 -9.87 22.34
CA VAL A 309 -9.53 -10.87 21.33
C VAL A 309 -9.51 -12.24 21.97
N VAL A 310 -10.53 -13.05 21.67
CA VAL A 310 -10.65 -14.43 22.17
C VAL A 310 -10.66 -15.40 21.00
N TYR A 311 -9.76 -16.37 21.06
CA TYR A 311 -9.66 -17.50 20.16
C TYR A 311 -10.11 -18.79 20.88
N THR A 312 -10.63 -19.75 20.11
CA THR A 312 -10.86 -21.12 20.57
C THR A 312 -10.09 -22.08 19.67
N GLY A 313 -9.43 -23.08 20.26
CA GLY A 313 -8.67 -24.09 19.53
C GLY A 313 -8.69 -25.43 20.25
N ALA A 314 -7.90 -26.39 19.78
CA ALA A 314 -7.84 -27.73 20.35
C ALA A 314 -7.37 -27.76 21.82
N SER A 315 -6.57 -26.77 22.24
CA SER A 315 -6.07 -26.60 23.61
C SER A 315 -7.02 -25.80 24.52
N GLY A 316 -8.20 -25.40 24.03
CA GLY A 316 -9.14 -24.57 24.76
C GLY A 316 -9.15 -23.11 24.28
N ASN A 317 -9.67 -22.22 25.12
CA ASN A 317 -9.75 -20.79 24.79
C ASN A 317 -8.45 -20.09 25.14
N ARG A 318 -8.01 -19.21 24.23
CA ARG A 318 -6.89 -18.29 24.43
C ARG A 318 -7.37 -16.88 24.20
N ALA A 319 -6.89 -15.92 24.99
CA ALA A 319 -7.19 -14.52 24.79
C ALA A 319 -5.93 -13.67 24.79
N VAL A 320 -5.98 -12.59 24.04
CA VAL A 320 -4.88 -11.62 23.91
C VAL A 320 -5.42 -10.20 23.96
N LEU A 321 -4.63 -9.29 24.52
CA LEU A 321 -4.85 -7.86 24.40
C LEU A 321 -3.91 -7.29 23.35
N LEU A 322 -4.49 -6.73 22.30
CA LEU A 322 -3.77 -6.11 21.20
C LEU A 322 -3.82 -4.60 21.31
N LYS A 323 -2.81 -3.96 20.72
CA LYS A 323 -2.78 -2.52 20.50
C LYS A 323 -2.37 -2.26 19.07
N ALA A 324 -3.09 -1.39 18.37
CA ALA A 324 -2.89 -1.08 16.95
C ALA A 324 -1.43 -0.71 16.55
N SER A 325 -0.62 -0.22 17.49
CA SER A 325 0.77 0.19 17.26
C SER A 325 1.82 -0.80 17.77
N ALA A 326 1.41 -1.92 18.36
CA ALA A 326 2.31 -2.90 18.96
C ALA A 326 2.46 -4.13 18.06
N THR A 327 3.70 -4.61 17.91
CA THR A 327 4.00 -5.86 17.19
C THR A 327 3.70 -7.10 18.01
N GLU A 328 3.73 -6.97 19.33
CA GLU A 328 3.46 -8.06 20.27
C GLU A 328 2.20 -7.74 21.10
N PRO A 329 1.44 -8.77 21.51
CA PRO A 329 0.30 -8.57 22.40
C PRO A 329 0.78 -7.94 23.71
N LEU A 330 0.00 -7.01 24.26
CA LEU A 330 0.30 -6.41 25.56
C LEU A 330 0.08 -7.40 26.71
N TRP A 331 -0.87 -8.31 26.51
CA TRP A 331 -1.25 -9.35 27.47
C TRP A 331 -1.69 -10.62 26.74
N THR A 332 -1.38 -11.77 27.31
CA THR A 332 -1.84 -13.09 26.83
C THR A 332 -2.37 -13.91 28.00
N SER A 333 -3.48 -14.64 27.78
CA SER A 333 -4.06 -15.53 28.77
C SER A 333 -3.16 -16.73 29.06
N ASP A 334 -3.16 -17.20 30.30
CA ASP A 334 -2.54 -18.44 30.74
C ASP A 334 -3.42 -19.13 31.81
N ASP A 335 -2.93 -20.22 32.40
CA ASP A 335 -3.64 -21.00 33.42
C ASP A 335 -3.92 -20.23 34.72
N SER A 336 -3.36 -19.03 34.92
CA SER A 336 -3.61 -18.19 36.08
C SER A 336 -4.81 -17.26 35.92
N VAL A 337 -5.44 -17.26 34.74
CA VAL A 337 -6.53 -16.34 34.42
C VAL A 337 -7.77 -16.62 35.25
N THR A 338 -8.28 -15.57 35.87
CA THR A 338 -9.55 -15.59 36.61
C THR A 338 -10.46 -14.49 36.10
N VAL A 339 -11.75 -14.79 36.01
CA VAL A 339 -12.78 -13.90 35.46
C VAL A 339 -13.83 -13.63 36.52
N GLU A 340 -14.05 -12.35 36.83
CA GLU A 340 -15.00 -11.90 37.84
C GLU A 340 -16.02 -10.93 37.22
N ARG A 341 -17.30 -11.10 37.58
CA ARG A 341 -18.37 -10.17 37.21
C ARG A 341 -18.40 -8.97 38.16
N LEU A 342 -18.24 -7.77 37.62
CA LEU A 342 -18.46 -6.52 38.33
C LEU A 342 -19.90 -6.06 38.10
N LYS A 343 -20.73 -6.16 39.14
CA LYS A 343 -22.12 -5.73 39.07
C LYS A 343 -22.22 -4.20 39.05
N GLY A 344 -22.60 -3.65 37.92
CA GLY A 344 -22.97 -2.24 37.80
C GLY A 344 -24.46 -2.00 37.93
N VAL A 345 -24.85 -0.72 37.90
CA VAL A 345 -26.26 -0.29 38.03
C VAL A 345 -27.05 -0.56 36.75
N PHE A 346 -26.41 -0.40 35.59
CA PHE A 346 -27.04 -0.55 34.27
C PHE A 346 -26.40 -1.65 33.42
N LEU A 347 -25.09 -1.85 33.58
CA LEU A 347 -24.27 -2.78 32.83
C LEU A 347 -23.36 -3.52 33.80
N ASP A 348 -23.14 -4.80 33.52
CA ASP A 348 -22.14 -5.59 34.24
C ASP A 348 -20.85 -5.58 33.44
N ASP A 349 -19.74 -5.31 34.11
CA ASP A 349 -18.40 -5.34 33.51
C ASP A 349 -17.70 -6.67 33.84
N CYS A 350 -16.71 -7.01 33.04
CA CYS A 350 -15.91 -8.22 33.22
C CYS A 350 -14.50 -7.83 33.67
N LEU A 351 -14.10 -8.26 34.87
CA LEU A 351 -12.75 -8.09 35.40
C LEU A 351 -11.96 -9.38 35.18
N ILE A 352 -10.81 -9.27 34.52
CA ILE A 352 -9.90 -10.37 34.25
C ILE A 352 -8.61 -10.12 35.04
N ARG A 353 -8.15 -11.12 35.77
CA ARG A 353 -6.87 -11.10 36.50
C ARG A 353 -6.02 -12.29 36.09
N GLY A 354 -4.71 -12.19 36.32
CA GLY A 354 -3.75 -13.21 35.86
C GLY A 354 -3.27 -12.96 34.43
N GLY A 355 -2.76 -13.99 33.79
CA GLY A 355 -2.14 -13.92 32.46
C GLY A 355 -0.74 -13.31 32.47
N GLN A 356 -0.13 -13.27 31.29
CA GLN A 356 1.23 -12.78 31.07
C GLN A 356 1.20 -11.39 30.44
N TRP A 357 1.88 -10.44 31.07
CA TRP A 357 2.01 -9.07 30.59
C TRP A 357 3.37 -8.86 29.92
N ASN A 358 3.35 -8.30 28.72
CA ASN A 358 4.58 -7.89 28.00
C ASN A 358 4.96 -6.42 28.29
N VAL A 359 4.20 -5.75 29.15
CA VAL A 359 4.46 -4.39 29.62
C VAL A 359 4.69 -4.36 31.13
N SER A 360 5.25 -3.26 31.64
CA SER A 360 5.60 -3.09 33.05
C SER A 360 4.38 -3.28 33.98
N SER A 361 4.30 -4.48 34.57
CA SER A 361 3.40 -4.97 35.63
C SER A 361 2.06 -4.26 35.79
N SER A 362 1.03 -4.77 35.10
CA SER A 362 -0.37 -4.45 35.35
C SER A 362 -1.07 -5.59 36.09
N SER A 363 -2.16 -5.29 36.79
CA SER A 363 -2.79 -6.26 37.72
C SER A 363 -4.10 -6.85 37.21
N SER A 364 -4.80 -6.17 36.30
CA SER A 364 -6.10 -6.62 35.79
C SER A 364 -6.53 -5.91 34.51
N LEU A 365 -7.32 -6.60 33.68
CA LEU A 365 -8.07 -6.05 32.56
C LEU A 365 -9.53 -5.88 32.95
N LYS A 366 -10.16 -4.80 32.49
CA LYS A 366 -11.60 -4.58 32.59
C LYS A 366 -12.18 -4.46 31.18
N LEU A 367 -13.14 -5.31 30.86
CA LEU A 367 -13.97 -5.22 29.67
C LEU A 367 -15.32 -4.62 30.06
N GLU A 368 -15.74 -3.56 29.39
CA GLU A 368 -17.03 -2.92 29.67
C GLU A 368 -18.17 -3.69 29.01
N GLY A 369 -19.27 -3.86 29.74
CA GLY A 369 -20.47 -4.51 29.21
C GLY A 369 -21.21 -3.63 28.20
N THR A 370 -22.01 -4.25 27.32
CA THR A 370 -22.87 -3.50 26.39
C THR A 370 -24.35 -3.89 26.56
N ILE A 371 -25.24 -2.94 26.26
CA ILE A 371 -26.71 -3.19 26.27
C ILE A 371 -27.09 -4.16 25.13
N ARG A 372 -26.28 -4.25 24.07
CA ARG A 372 -26.58 -4.97 22.83
C ARG A 372 -26.43 -6.50 22.97
N GLY A 373 -25.65 -6.99 23.94
CA GLY A 373 -25.20 -8.38 24.02
C GLY A 373 -26.10 -9.42 24.73
N GLY A 374 -27.36 -9.09 25.08
CA GLY A 374 -28.28 -10.08 25.66
C GLY A 374 -27.98 -10.51 27.12
N GLY A 375 -27.25 -9.69 27.87
CA GLY A 375 -26.90 -9.90 29.28
C GLY A 375 -25.48 -10.46 29.49
N TYR A 376 -24.92 -10.25 30.69
CA TYR A 376 -23.52 -10.57 31.02
C TYR A 376 -23.08 -11.97 30.58
N SER A 377 -23.86 -13.00 30.94
CA SER A 377 -23.49 -14.40 30.67
C SER A 377 -23.40 -14.72 29.19
N ARG A 378 -24.15 -14.03 28.32
CA ARG A 378 -24.12 -14.25 26.87
C ARG A 378 -23.02 -13.42 26.22
N TYR A 379 -22.93 -12.14 26.58
CA TYR A 379 -21.94 -11.23 25.98
C TYR A 379 -20.49 -11.62 26.32
N PHE A 380 -20.25 -12.10 27.54
CA PHE A 380 -18.93 -12.52 27.99
C PHE A 380 -18.75 -14.05 28.02
N GLU A 381 -19.63 -14.83 27.39
CA GLU A 381 -19.51 -16.30 27.33
C GLU A 381 -18.11 -16.77 26.87
N PRO A 382 -17.51 -16.21 25.80
CA PRO A 382 -16.18 -16.63 25.36
C PRO A 382 -15.08 -16.32 26.39
N VAL A 383 -15.25 -15.24 27.15
CA VAL A 383 -14.30 -14.77 28.18
C VAL A 383 -14.43 -15.60 29.45
N THR A 384 -15.65 -15.89 29.92
CA THR A 384 -15.87 -16.67 31.15
C THR A 384 -15.37 -18.11 30.98
N ALA A 385 -15.36 -18.64 29.76
CA ALA A 385 -14.77 -19.93 29.44
C ALA A 385 -13.24 -19.99 29.62
N LEU A 386 -12.53 -18.84 29.68
CA LEU A 386 -11.09 -18.80 29.97
C LEU A 386 -10.76 -19.26 31.40
N GLY A 387 -11.66 -19.02 32.36
CA GLY A 387 -11.44 -19.31 33.78
C GLY A 387 -12.02 -20.64 34.26
N ALA A 388 -12.53 -21.49 33.35
CA ALA A 388 -13.30 -22.69 33.67
C ALA A 388 -12.48 -24.00 33.78
N VAL A 389 -11.16 -23.90 33.97
CA VAL A 389 -10.26 -25.06 34.06
C VAL A 389 -10.31 -25.74 35.43
#